data_AF-A0A498CHE8-F1
#
_entry.id   AF-A0A498CHE8-F1
#
_cell.length_a   1.000
_cell.length_b   1.000
_cell.length_c   1.000
_cell.angle_alpha   90.00
_cell.angle_beta   90.00
_cell.angle_gamma   90.00
#
_symmetry.space_group_name_H-M   'P 1'
#
loop_
_entity.id
_entity.type
_entity.pdbx_description
1 polymer ?
#
loop_
_entity_poly.entity_id
_entity_poly.type
_entity_poly.pdbx_seq_one_letter_code
_entity_poly.pdbx_strand_id
1 'polypeptide(L)'
;MSALWTVWERMAGMFPGKWVRENGSSPVNNAGGLTTAGELWFQVLTGITPRQVADGLANCLRSALQWPPNPGQFRAMCLGIPALAEVDGQMRPGQAHSGFTVLVRSRLDLHAYATAESGAVQQRMLANAYERAVKHVMDGGAVPAPVAALPAPKPEPQVVRDRDAARSAMAQAAAELGFGGMHGAD
;
A
#
# COMPACT_ATOMS: atom_id res chain seq x y z
N MET A 1 -9.57 18.91 25.69
CA MET A 1 -8.22 18.29 25.73
C MET A 1 -7.58 18.47 24.36
N SER A 2 -6.31 18.91 24.27
CA SER A 2 -5.68 19.18 22.97
C SER A 2 -5.45 17.87 22.18
N ALA A 3 -5.37 17.96 20.85
CA ALA A 3 -5.08 16.80 19.98
C ALA A 3 -3.78 16.10 20.38
N LEU A 4 -2.78 16.87 20.81
CA LEU A 4 -1.49 16.36 21.31
C LEU A 4 -1.66 15.45 22.53
N TRP A 5 -2.43 15.88 23.54
CA TRP A 5 -2.71 15.05 24.72
C TRP A 5 -3.49 13.78 24.37
N THR A 6 -4.46 13.90 23.45
CA THR A 6 -5.23 12.73 22.98
C THR A 6 -4.30 11.70 22.33
N VAL A 7 -3.38 12.14 21.46
CA VAL A 7 -2.39 11.24 20.85
C VAL A 7 -1.50 10.61 21.93
N TRP A 8 -1.03 11.40 22.90
CA TRP A 8 -0.17 10.91 23.98
C TRP A 8 -0.81 9.78 24.79
N GLU A 9 -2.04 10.00 25.25
CA GLU A 9 -2.78 9.02 26.06
C GLU A 9 -3.08 7.75 25.26
N ARG A 10 -3.53 7.91 24.01
CA ARG A 10 -3.91 6.78 23.17
C ARG A 10 -2.69 5.95 22.78
N MET A 11 -1.60 6.60 22.39
CA MET A 11 -0.34 5.91 22.06
C MET A 11 0.27 5.21 23.27
N ALA A 12 0.21 5.81 24.46
CA ALA A 12 0.66 5.16 25.69
C ALA A 12 -0.13 3.87 25.99
N GLY A 13 -1.45 3.88 25.75
CA GLY A 13 -2.30 2.70 25.87
C GLY A 13 -2.06 1.64 24.79
N MET A 14 -1.82 2.06 23.55
CA MET A 14 -1.59 1.15 22.41
C MET A 14 -0.19 0.52 22.42
N PHE A 15 0.81 1.25 22.93
CA PHE A 15 2.21 0.83 22.95
C PHE A 15 2.77 0.90 24.37
N PRO A 16 2.27 0.05 25.29
CA PRO A 16 2.62 0.11 26.70
C PRO A 16 4.13 -0.04 26.91
N GLY A 17 4.70 0.86 27.71
CA GLY A 17 6.14 0.95 27.99
C GLY A 17 6.98 1.53 26.84
N LYS A 18 6.70 1.18 25.58
CA LYS A 18 7.47 1.62 24.41
C LYS A 18 7.27 3.10 24.10
N TRP A 19 6.02 3.56 24.10
CA TRP A 19 5.71 4.98 23.85
C TRP A 19 6.43 5.89 24.83
N VAL A 20 6.29 5.59 26.12
CA VAL A 20 6.88 6.36 27.22
C VAL A 20 8.39 6.32 27.16
N ARG A 21 8.99 5.18 26.78
CA ARG A 21 10.43 5.05 26.60
C ARG A 21 10.98 5.98 25.51
N GLU A 22 10.25 6.16 24.41
CA GLU A 22 10.71 6.97 23.28
C GLU A 22 10.37 8.46 23.41
N ASN A 23 9.20 8.78 23.96
CA ASN A 23 8.65 10.15 23.93
C ASN A 23 8.53 10.78 25.33
N GLY A 24 8.62 9.99 26.39
CA GLY A 24 8.33 10.42 27.76
C GLY A 24 6.85 10.25 28.14
N SER A 25 6.56 10.38 29.44
CA SER A 25 5.21 10.19 29.99
C SER A 25 4.26 11.35 29.68
N SER A 26 4.78 12.51 29.29
CA SER A 26 4.02 13.74 29.08
C SER A 26 4.60 14.55 27.91
N PRO A 27 3.76 15.19 27.08
CA PRO A 27 4.20 16.14 26.06
C PRO A 27 4.72 17.46 26.66
N VAL A 28 4.45 17.72 27.95
CA VAL A 28 4.87 18.93 28.67
C VAL A 28 5.82 18.60 29.82
N ASN A 29 6.75 19.51 30.09
CA ASN A 29 7.66 19.47 31.23
C ASN A 29 7.00 20.02 32.51
N ASN A 30 7.71 19.93 33.64
CA ASN A 30 7.20 20.36 34.95
C ASN A 30 6.94 21.88 35.04
N ALA A 31 7.54 22.69 34.17
CA ALA A 31 7.31 24.13 34.08
C ALA A 31 6.12 24.49 33.17
N GLY A 32 5.42 23.49 32.59
CA GLY A 32 4.28 23.68 31.70
C GLY A 32 4.62 23.93 30.24
N GLY A 33 5.91 23.99 29.87
CA GLY A 33 6.36 24.09 28.48
C GLY A 33 6.36 22.74 27.76
N LEU A 34 6.31 22.72 26.43
CA LEU A 34 6.44 21.48 25.67
C LEU A 34 7.83 20.86 25.87
N THR A 35 7.91 19.54 25.88
CA THR A 35 9.18 18.82 25.72
C THR A 35 9.58 18.82 24.25
N THR A 36 10.84 18.48 23.93
CA THR A 36 11.27 18.34 22.52
C THR A 36 10.39 17.35 21.74
N ALA A 37 9.99 16.24 22.36
CA ALA A 37 9.04 15.31 21.76
C ALA A 37 7.65 15.95 21.60
N GLY A 38 7.17 16.67 22.61
CA GLY A 38 5.91 17.41 22.56
C GLY A 38 5.87 18.43 21.41
N GLU A 39 6.94 19.20 21.20
CA GLU A 39 7.09 20.15 20.10
C GLU A 39 7.05 19.47 18.74
N LEU A 40 7.81 18.38 18.57
CA LEU A 40 7.86 17.63 17.32
C LEU A 40 6.49 17.06 16.95
N TRP A 41 5.80 16.41 17.90
CA TRP A 41 4.47 15.88 17.69
C TRP A 41 3.45 17.00 17.45
N PHE A 42 3.57 18.14 18.13
CA PHE A 42 2.70 19.30 17.91
C PHE A 42 2.83 19.84 16.48
N GLN A 43 4.05 20.00 15.97
CA GLN A 43 4.31 20.42 14.59
C GLN A 43 3.66 19.47 13.58
N VAL A 44 3.80 18.17 13.81
CA VAL A 44 3.27 17.13 12.91
C VAL A 44 1.74 17.05 12.93
N LEU A 45 1.11 17.37 14.06
CA LEU A 45 -0.35 17.45 14.20
C LEU A 45 -0.93 18.77 13.68
N THR A 46 -0.09 19.76 13.39
CA THR A 46 -0.56 21.05 12.87
C THR A 46 -1.23 20.83 11.50
N GLY A 47 -2.44 21.39 11.36
CA GLY A 47 -3.29 21.22 10.17
C GLY A 47 -3.99 19.87 10.06
N ILE A 48 -3.84 18.96 11.03
CA ILE A 48 -4.57 17.69 11.08
C ILE A 48 -5.88 17.88 11.85
N THR A 49 -6.99 17.52 11.22
CA THR A 49 -8.31 17.61 11.85
C THR A 49 -8.51 16.53 12.91
N PRO A 50 -9.41 16.72 13.90
CA PRO A 50 -9.71 15.69 14.89
C PRO A 50 -10.13 14.34 14.29
N ARG A 51 -10.87 14.37 13.16
CA ARG A 51 -11.24 13.16 12.42
C ARG A 51 -10.02 12.43 11.88
N GLN A 52 -9.10 13.14 11.25
CA GLN A 52 -7.86 12.55 10.73
C GLN A 52 -6.97 12.00 11.85
N VAL A 53 -6.93 12.64 13.02
CA VAL A 53 -6.24 12.05 14.19
C VAL A 53 -6.87 10.72 14.59
N ALA A 54 -8.20 10.65 14.64
CA ALA A 54 -8.91 9.40 14.94
C ALA A 54 -8.64 8.32 13.88
N ASP A 55 -8.63 8.68 12.60
CA ASP A 55 -8.28 7.78 11.50
C ASP A 55 -6.84 7.26 11.62
N GLY A 56 -5.91 8.14 12.00
CA GLY A 56 -4.52 7.79 12.29
C GLY A 56 -4.37 6.78 13.42
N LEU A 57 -5.04 7.01 14.55
CA LEU A 57 -5.07 6.06 15.67
C LEU A 57 -5.69 4.72 15.27
N ALA A 58 -6.78 4.74 14.50
CA ALA A 58 -7.41 3.52 14.00
C ALA A 58 -6.50 2.75 13.03
N ASN A 59 -5.74 3.46 12.20
CA ASN A 59 -4.72 2.88 11.33
C ASN A 59 -3.60 2.20 12.14
N CYS A 60 -3.11 2.83 13.21
CA CYS A 60 -2.13 2.20 14.10
C CYS A 60 -2.61 0.85 14.66
N LEU A 61 -3.89 0.74 15.03
CA LEU A 61 -4.49 -0.53 15.49
C LEU A 61 -4.57 -1.56 14.36
N ARG A 62 -5.02 -1.18 13.17
CA ARG A 62 -5.15 -2.08 12.01
C ARG A 62 -3.81 -2.62 11.53
N SER A 63 -2.76 -1.80 11.58
CA SER A 63 -1.42 -2.17 11.14
C SER A 63 -0.68 -3.11 12.10
N ALA A 64 -1.26 -3.46 13.25
CA ALA A 64 -0.68 -4.37 14.25
C ALA A 64 0.80 -4.06 14.57
N LEU A 65 1.14 -2.78 14.67
CA LEU A 65 2.53 -2.34 14.80
C LEU A 65 3.15 -2.88 16.09
N GLN A 66 4.38 -3.40 15.99
CA GLN A 66 5.12 -3.83 17.17
C GLN A 66 5.67 -2.62 17.95
N TRP A 67 5.97 -1.52 17.26
CA TRP A 67 6.53 -0.28 17.83
C TRP A 67 5.63 0.90 17.48
N PRO A 68 5.55 1.93 18.35
CA PRO A 68 4.81 3.14 18.01
C PRO A 68 5.34 3.75 16.71
N PRO A 69 4.47 4.33 15.87
CA PRO A 69 4.92 5.02 14.68
C PRO A 69 5.72 6.27 15.07
N ASN A 70 6.74 6.59 14.27
CA ASN A 70 7.38 7.89 14.39
C ASN A 70 6.39 9.01 13.97
N PRO A 71 6.65 10.29 14.29
CA PRO A 71 5.72 11.37 13.99
C PRO A 71 5.32 11.47 12.51
N GLY A 72 6.28 11.35 11.59
CA GLY A 72 6.00 11.39 10.15
C GLY A 72 5.11 10.24 9.67
N GLN A 73 5.36 9.02 10.19
CA GLN A 73 4.50 7.86 9.94
C GLN A 73 3.09 8.08 10.48
N PHE A 74 2.94 8.63 11.69
CA PHE A 74 1.63 8.90 12.25
C PHE A 74 0.84 9.93 11.43
N ARG A 75 1.51 10.99 10.93
CA ARG A 75 0.86 11.95 10.03
C ARG A 75 0.39 11.30 8.75
N ALA A 76 1.21 10.42 8.15
CA ALA A 76 0.81 9.68 6.97
C ALA A 76 -0.45 8.84 7.25
N MET A 77 -0.50 8.18 8.40
CA MET A 77 -1.67 7.43 8.86
C MET A 77 -2.89 8.33 9.07
N CYS A 78 -2.72 9.55 9.61
CA CYS A 78 -3.81 10.52 9.76
C CYS A 78 -4.39 10.97 8.42
N LEU A 79 -3.53 11.06 7.39
CA LEU A 79 -3.92 11.44 6.02
C LEU A 79 -4.42 10.24 5.20
N GLY A 80 -4.52 9.05 5.79
CA GLY A 80 -4.96 7.84 5.10
C GLY A 80 -3.99 7.35 4.03
N ILE A 81 -2.69 7.65 4.17
CA ILE A 81 -1.64 7.19 3.25
C ILE A 81 -1.32 5.73 3.61
N PRO A 82 -1.57 4.76 2.70
CA PRO A 82 -1.26 3.35 2.93
C PRO A 82 0.25 3.10 2.85
N ALA A 83 0.73 1.99 3.43
CA ALA A 83 2.13 1.61 3.32
C ALA A 83 2.49 1.20 1.88
N LEU A 84 3.76 1.35 1.49
CA LEU A 84 4.24 0.98 0.15
C LEU A 84 3.90 -0.47 -0.21
N ALA A 85 4.01 -1.41 0.73
CA ALA A 85 3.67 -2.82 0.51
C ALA A 85 2.18 -3.03 0.19
N GLU A 86 1.29 -2.23 0.79
CA GLU A 86 -0.14 -2.29 0.47
C GLU A 86 -0.40 -1.74 -0.93
N VAL A 87 0.26 -0.64 -1.30
CA VAL A 87 0.19 -0.09 -2.66
C VAL A 87 0.71 -1.11 -3.67
N ASP A 88 1.85 -1.75 -3.41
CA ASP A 88 2.42 -2.81 -4.24
C ASP A 88 1.44 -3.98 -4.44
N GLY A 89 0.78 -4.42 -3.36
CA GLY A 89 -0.29 -5.42 -3.44
C GLY A 89 -1.45 -4.98 -4.34
N GLN A 90 -1.86 -3.71 -4.23
CA GLN A 90 -2.92 -3.13 -5.08
C GLN A 90 -2.46 -2.89 -6.52
N MET A 91 -1.16 -2.83 -6.83
CA MET A 91 -0.68 -2.66 -8.21
C MET A 91 -0.86 -3.90 -9.08
N ARG A 92 -1.18 -5.06 -8.49
CA ARG A 92 -1.42 -6.31 -9.21
C ARG A 92 -2.68 -6.24 -10.08
N PRO A 93 -2.70 -6.91 -11.25
CA PRO A 93 -3.88 -6.94 -12.11
C PRO A 93 -5.13 -7.46 -11.38
N GLY A 94 -6.28 -6.83 -11.65
CA GLY A 94 -7.57 -7.23 -11.10
C GLY A 94 -7.80 -6.88 -9.63
N GLN A 95 -6.89 -6.14 -8.99
CA GLN A 95 -7.09 -5.66 -7.62
C GLN A 95 -7.90 -4.35 -7.60
N ALA A 96 -8.59 -4.11 -6.48
CA ALA A 96 -9.14 -2.79 -6.20
C ALA A 96 -7.99 -1.83 -5.86
N HIS A 97 -8.09 -0.59 -6.33
CA HIS A 97 -7.14 0.46 -6.03
C HIS A 97 -7.76 1.45 -5.07
N SER A 98 -7.08 1.69 -3.94
CA SER A 98 -7.37 2.87 -3.12
C SER A 98 -7.15 4.15 -3.94
N GLY A 99 -7.77 5.25 -3.52
CA GLY A 99 -7.54 6.56 -4.15
C GLY A 99 -6.06 6.95 -4.16
N PHE A 100 -5.31 6.59 -3.12
CA PHE A 100 -3.88 6.81 -3.06
C PHE A 100 -3.11 5.97 -4.09
N THR A 101 -3.47 4.70 -4.28
CA THR A 101 -2.87 3.87 -5.35
C THR A 101 -3.17 4.43 -6.73
N VAL A 102 -4.37 4.98 -6.96
CA VAL A 102 -4.69 5.69 -8.22
C VAL A 102 -3.74 6.89 -8.41
N LEU A 103 -3.48 7.65 -7.34
CA LEU A 103 -2.54 8.79 -7.35
C LEU A 103 -1.09 8.36 -7.62
N VAL A 104 -0.66 7.20 -7.11
CA VAL A 104 0.66 6.62 -7.38
C VAL A 104 0.76 6.19 -8.84
N ARG A 105 -0.27 5.51 -9.36
CA ARG A 105 -0.34 5.09 -10.77
C ARG A 105 -0.27 6.29 -11.72
N SER A 106 -0.91 7.41 -11.39
CA SER A 106 -0.84 8.63 -12.20
C SER A 106 0.55 9.28 -12.24
N ARG A 107 1.49 8.83 -11.40
CA ARG A 107 2.89 9.28 -11.34
C ARG A 107 3.86 8.26 -11.94
N LEU A 108 3.35 7.17 -12.49
CA LEU A 108 4.13 6.12 -13.13
C LEU A 108 3.94 6.19 -14.65
N ASP A 109 5.02 5.96 -15.38
CA ASP A 109 4.90 5.43 -16.74
C ASP A 109 4.47 3.97 -16.61
N LEU A 110 3.17 3.72 -16.82
CA LEU A 110 2.58 2.39 -16.66
C LEU A 110 3.08 1.40 -17.71
N HIS A 111 3.47 1.86 -18.90
CA HIS A 111 4.02 0.99 -19.93
C HIS A 111 5.41 0.52 -19.51
N ALA A 112 6.31 1.46 -19.19
CA ALA A 112 7.65 1.14 -18.73
C ALA A 112 7.65 0.31 -17.43
N TYR A 113 6.70 0.56 -16.52
CA TYR A 113 6.53 -0.23 -15.31
C TYR A 113 6.09 -1.68 -15.61
N ALA A 114 5.18 -1.88 -16.57
CA ALA A 114 4.70 -3.20 -16.96
C ALA A 114 5.74 -4.02 -17.73
N THR A 115 6.61 -3.35 -18.49
CA THR A 115 7.67 -3.98 -19.30
C THR A 115 9.06 -3.85 -18.67
N ALA A 116 9.14 -3.56 -17.37
CA ALA A 116 10.41 -3.35 -16.69
C ALA A 116 11.32 -4.60 -16.80
N GLU A 117 12.61 -4.38 -17.01
CA GLU A 117 13.61 -5.44 -17.22
C GLU A 117 13.71 -6.42 -16.06
N SER A 118 13.40 -5.98 -14.84
CA SER A 118 13.41 -6.81 -13.64
C SER A 118 12.43 -6.31 -12.58
N GLY A 119 12.06 -7.20 -11.67
CA GLY A 119 11.26 -6.85 -10.49
C GLY A 119 11.92 -5.78 -9.61
N ALA A 120 13.26 -5.75 -9.52
CA ALA A 120 13.97 -4.72 -8.75
C ALA A 120 13.82 -3.33 -9.36
N VAL A 121 13.90 -3.22 -10.70
CA VAL A 121 13.66 -1.96 -11.42
C VAL A 121 12.19 -1.54 -11.25
N GLN A 122 11.26 -2.48 -11.39
CA GLN A 122 9.84 -2.25 -11.18
C GLN A 122 9.53 -1.71 -9.77
N GLN A 123 10.09 -2.34 -8.73
CA GLN A 123 9.94 -1.91 -7.33
C GLN A 123 10.52 -0.50 -7.10
N ARG A 124 11.67 -0.19 -7.71
CA ARG A 124 12.27 1.15 -7.62
C ARG A 124 11.41 2.22 -8.27
N MET A 125 10.83 1.93 -9.44
CA MET A 125 9.89 2.83 -10.11
C MET A 125 8.66 3.10 -9.22
N LEU A 126 8.09 2.05 -8.63
CA LEU A 126 6.97 2.16 -7.71
C LEU A 126 7.32 2.99 -6.48
N ALA A 127 8.44 2.71 -5.82
CA ALA A 127 8.91 3.45 -4.65
C ALA A 127 9.06 4.96 -4.95
N ASN A 128 9.69 5.31 -6.08
CA ASN A 128 9.84 6.70 -6.49
C ASN A 128 8.49 7.39 -6.74
N ALA A 129 7.53 6.71 -7.37
CA ALA A 129 6.20 7.27 -7.60
C ALA A 129 5.38 7.39 -6.30
N TYR A 130 5.55 6.42 -5.40
CA TYR A 130 4.97 6.44 -4.06
C TYR A 130 5.47 7.64 -3.27
N GLU A 131 6.77 7.89 -3.21
CA GLU A 131 7.35 9.06 -2.52
C GLU A 131 6.79 10.38 -3.06
N ARG A 132 6.68 10.52 -4.38
CA ARG A 132 6.05 11.70 -5.02
C ARG A 132 4.57 11.84 -4.65
N ALA A 133 3.84 10.74 -4.49
CA ALA A 133 2.43 10.76 -4.07
C ALA A 133 2.31 11.12 -2.58
N VAL A 134 3.16 10.57 -1.72
CA VAL A 134 3.22 10.91 -0.30
C VAL A 134 3.46 12.40 -0.13
N LYS A 135 4.48 12.95 -0.80
CA LYS A 135 4.79 14.38 -0.75
C LYS A 135 3.58 15.23 -1.16
N HIS A 136 2.92 14.89 -2.27
CA HIS A 136 1.73 15.60 -2.74
C HIS A 136 0.62 15.65 -1.69
N VAL A 137 0.31 14.53 -1.05
CA VAL A 137 -0.74 14.47 -0.02
C VAL A 137 -0.32 15.20 1.26
N MET A 138 0.95 15.07 1.66
CA MET A 138 1.51 15.79 2.80
C MET A 138 1.47 17.31 2.62
N ASP A 139 1.64 17.78 1.38
CA ASP A 139 1.53 19.19 0.96
C ASP A 139 0.06 19.64 0.80
N GLY A 140 -0.92 18.79 1.11
CA GLY A 140 -2.36 19.10 1.09
C GLY A 140 -3.05 18.83 -0.25
N GLY A 141 -2.38 18.17 -1.19
CA GLY A 141 -2.94 17.79 -2.47
C GLY A 141 -4.05 16.75 -2.36
N ALA A 142 -5.05 16.86 -3.23
CA ALA A 142 -6.20 15.94 -3.22
C ALA A 142 -5.81 14.51 -3.61
N VAL A 143 -6.50 13.54 -2.99
CA VAL A 143 -6.44 12.12 -3.33
C VAL A 143 -7.64 11.78 -4.24
N PRO A 144 -7.42 11.14 -5.41
CA PRO A 144 -8.49 10.70 -6.30
C PRO A 144 -9.47 9.73 -5.64
N ALA A 145 -10.63 9.53 -6.27
CA ALA A 145 -11.56 8.50 -5.86
C ALA A 145 -10.96 7.09 -6.03
N PRO A 146 -11.30 6.12 -5.16
CA PRO A 146 -10.88 4.73 -5.31
C PRO A 146 -11.51 4.09 -6.56
N VAL A 147 -10.80 3.11 -7.13
CA VAL A 147 -11.25 2.33 -8.30
C VAL A 147 -11.49 0.89 -7.86
N ALA A 148 -12.71 0.39 -8.07
CA ALA A 148 -13.06 -0.99 -7.76
C ALA A 148 -12.32 -1.98 -8.68
N ALA A 149 -12.10 -3.20 -8.18
CA ALA A 149 -11.59 -4.29 -9.00
C ALA A 149 -12.52 -4.52 -10.19
N LEU A 150 -11.96 -4.54 -11.40
CA LEU A 150 -12.73 -4.94 -12.58
C LEU A 150 -13.04 -6.44 -12.49
N PRO A 151 -14.26 -6.88 -12.82
CA PRO A 151 -14.56 -8.30 -12.91
C PRO A 151 -13.63 -8.95 -13.93
N ALA A 152 -13.14 -10.16 -13.61
CA ALA A 152 -12.33 -10.91 -14.55
C ALA A 152 -13.11 -11.05 -15.88
N PRO A 153 -12.47 -10.82 -17.04
CA PRO A 153 -13.12 -11.06 -18.31
C PRO A 153 -13.62 -12.52 -18.31
N LYS A 154 -14.91 -12.72 -18.60
CA LYS A 154 -15.44 -14.08 -18.74
C LYS A 154 -14.61 -14.76 -19.83
N PRO A 155 -14.09 -15.98 -19.59
CA PRO A 155 -13.41 -16.73 -20.64
C PRO A 155 -14.42 -16.94 -21.76
N GLU A 156 -14.29 -16.19 -22.84
CA GLU A 156 -15.02 -16.50 -24.05
C GLU A 156 -14.34 -17.71 -24.68
N PRO A 157 -15.07 -18.81 -24.94
CA PRO A 157 -14.50 -19.93 -25.66
C PRO A 157 -14.02 -19.38 -27.00
N GLN A 158 -12.70 -19.42 -27.25
CA GLN A 158 -12.20 -19.12 -28.57
C GLN A 158 -12.83 -20.11 -29.53
N VAL A 159 -13.71 -19.61 -30.41
CA VAL A 159 -14.34 -20.43 -31.42
C VAL A 159 -13.23 -20.85 -32.38
N VAL A 160 -12.78 -22.09 -32.24
CA VAL A 160 -11.85 -22.71 -33.18
C VAL A 160 -12.56 -22.75 -34.53
N ARG A 161 -12.12 -21.87 -35.43
CA ARG A 161 -12.73 -21.66 -36.75
C ARG A 161 -12.69 -22.93 -37.61
N ASP A 162 -11.66 -23.77 -37.40
CA ASP A 162 -11.48 -25.07 -38.04
C ASP A 162 -10.99 -26.10 -37.02
N ARG A 163 -11.89 -26.99 -36.60
CA ARG A 163 -11.63 -28.00 -35.58
C ARG A 163 -10.72 -29.12 -36.08
N ASP A 164 -10.67 -29.36 -37.38
CA ASP A 164 -9.86 -30.43 -37.95
C ASP A 164 -8.41 -29.97 -38.11
N ALA A 165 -8.20 -28.73 -38.54
CA ALA A 165 -6.88 -28.10 -38.53
C ALA A 165 -6.29 -28.03 -37.11
N ALA A 166 -7.10 -27.64 -36.12
CA ALA A 166 -6.65 -27.62 -34.73
C ALA A 166 -6.30 -29.01 -34.19
N ARG A 167 -7.07 -30.05 -34.56
CA ARG A 167 -6.80 -31.44 -34.18
C ARG A 167 -5.49 -31.95 -34.77
N SER A 168 -5.24 -31.68 -36.06
CA SER A 168 -3.97 -32.04 -36.72
C SER A 168 -2.77 -31.32 -36.09
N ALA A 169 -2.90 -30.03 -35.79
CA ALA A 169 -1.84 -29.26 -35.14
C ALA A 169 -1.53 -29.78 -33.72
N MET A 170 -2.55 -30.14 -32.94
CA MET A 170 -2.33 -30.75 -31.61
C MET A 170 -1.72 -32.15 -31.71
N ALA A 171 -2.11 -32.96 -32.70
CA ALA A 171 -1.51 -34.28 -32.92
C ALA A 171 -0.03 -34.20 -33.33
N GLN A 172 0.32 -33.22 -34.18
CA GLN A 172 1.71 -32.93 -34.54
C GLN A 172 2.52 -32.48 -33.32
N ALA A 173 2.02 -31.52 -32.54
CA ALA A 173 2.69 -31.05 -31.33
C ALA A 173 2.86 -32.18 -30.28
N ALA A 174 1.88 -33.07 -30.13
CA ALA A 174 1.97 -34.21 -29.22
C ALA A 174 3.03 -35.24 -29.66
N ALA A 175 3.20 -35.44 -30.97
CA ALA A 175 4.26 -36.28 -31.52
C ALA A 175 5.65 -35.65 -31.33
N GLU A 176 5.79 -34.34 -31.57
CA GLU A 176 7.03 -33.59 -31.39
C GLU A 176 7.49 -33.53 -29.93
N LEU A 177 6.53 -33.43 -28.99
CA LEU A 177 6.79 -33.36 -27.55
C LEU A 177 6.88 -34.75 -26.88
N GLY A 178 6.76 -35.84 -27.64
CA GLY A 178 6.94 -37.21 -27.13
C GLY A 178 5.79 -37.76 -26.28
N PHE A 179 4.62 -37.11 -26.29
CA PHE A 179 3.42 -37.60 -25.58
C PHE A 179 2.75 -38.81 -26.28
N GLY A 180 3.27 -39.25 -27.43
CA GLY A 180 2.76 -40.38 -28.21
C GLY A 180 3.35 -41.76 -27.88
N GLY A 181 4.22 -41.87 -26.86
CA GLY A 181 4.88 -43.12 -26.49
C GLY A 181 3.99 -44.05 -25.66
N MET A 182 3.39 -45.02 -26.31
CA MET A 182 2.59 -46.12 -25.76
C MET A 182 3.39 -46.94 -24.72
N HIS A 183 2.93 -46.95 -23.46
CA HIS A 183 3.24 -48.03 -22.51
C HIS A 183 2.32 -49.21 -22.80
N GLY A 184 2.93 -50.34 -23.15
CA GLY A 184 2.30 -51.66 -23.34
C GLY A 184 3.11 -52.46 -24.35
N ALA A 185 3.51 -53.71 -24.14
CA ALA A 185 3.35 -54.66 -23.05
C ALA A 185 4.44 -55.72 -23.27
N ASP A 186 5.10 -56.18 -22.20
CA ASP A 186 5.76 -57.49 -22.14
C ASP A 186 4.93 -58.38 -21.20
#